data_AF-A0A949TY17-F1
#
_entry.id   AF-A0A949TY17-F1
#
_cell.length_a   1.000
_cell.length_b   1.000
_cell.length_c   1.000
_cell.angle_alpha   90.00
_cell.angle_beta   90.00
_cell.angle_gamma   90.00
#
_symmetry.space_group_name_H-M   'P 1'
#
loop_
_entity.id
_entity.type
_entity.pdbx_description
1 polymer ?
#
loop_
_entity_poly.entity_id
_entity_poly.type
_entity_poly.pdbx_seq_one_letter_code
_entity_poly.pdbx_strand_id
1 'polypeptide(L)'
;MSVLMSEIVDNLLKYNPDFRIKHDSYVKCCRFLDSDTFKLNSDDIYLGNISDLLPNVSLNKPVNLLLFTDTDLPEYLNNNFMINYILIKQNTSSTKIFNELQDLFSFHETERICTQKLFSALCKGTNIKQLLDTCMEMLGNPLLLIDSFLYLIDYSGFSNGIDEPIWKECIATGHIPSKYINQRNFSLTIRNTIDSDIMWEVGSLNHKQLLVRIRSNNTVIAYLKVLEYNKKITKGDVTLIHSICNILALAIEKSRYSFFIPKSPVETLIINLLKGNLIAETSVEEIENQFKRNLYNNYYILSFYIKGQVPDLTTKLYHMKGLITSFFYCYYTVIYNDHVVTLIDKKKKDEPVIDTTLSDSFIQLLSDNQLTVGISRRFHNIMDISKFHIQSVKAAELGFKLNKENSPYFYNDYAVYHLFDTYSFKENLEEFCDPLILELINRDKEKGTSYALTLYNYIQNNFDVQKTSNLMNVHYNTMKYRLQKIQDILKIDLNNSNTVFHINISFRILELLGYVKLKLH
;
A
#
# COMPACT_ATOMS: atom_id res chain seq x y z
N MET A 1 11.27 -30.70 -10.77
CA MET A 1 12.11 -29.49 -10.95
C MET A 1 13.58 -29.90 -10.97
N SER A 2 14.53 -28.98 -10.97
CA SER A 2 15.95 -29.27 -11.10
C SER A 2 16.81 -28.53 -10.06
N VAL A 3 17.80 -29.20 -9.51
CA VAL A 3 18.78 -28.70 -8.53
C VAL A 3 20.08 -28.36 -9.25
N LEU A 4 20.75 -27.28 -8.89
CA LEU A 4 22.05 -26.95 -9.50
C LEU A 4 23.13 -27.95 -9.06
N MET A 5 24.09 -28.21 -9.94
CA MET A 5 25.22 -29.08 -9.62
C MET A 5 26.06 -28.54 -8.45
N SER A 6 26.20 -27.22 -8.35
CA SER A 6 26.84 -26.55 -7.21
C SER A 6 26.15 -26.88 -5.88
N GLU A 7 24.82 -26.84 -5.84
CA GLU A 7 24.04 -27.17 -4.64
C GLU A 7 24.14 -28.65 -4.27
N ILE A 8 24.22 -29.55 -5.25
CA ILE A 8 24.48 -30.97 -5.02
C ILE A 8 25.86 -31.16 -4.36
N VAL A 9 26.89 -30.46 -4.85
CA VAL A 9 28.23 -30.49 -4.23
C VAL A 9 28.17 -30.00 -2.79
N ASP A 10 27.51 -28.87 -2.53
CA ASP A 10 27.38 -28.30 -1.18
C ASP A 10 26.73 -29.30 -0.21
N ASN A 11 25.69 -30.03 -0.66
CA ASN A 11 25.06 -31.08 0.14
C ASN A 11 26.01 -32.24 0.48
N LEU A 12 26.94 -32.54 -0.44
CA LEU A 12 27.88 -33.65 -0.35
C LEU A 12 29.23 -33.28 0.27
N LEU A 13 29.51 -32.00 0.58
CA LEU A 13 30.79 -31.55 1.17
C LEU A 13 31.20 -32.32 2.42
N LYS A 14 30.23 -32.80 3.22
CA LYS A 14 30.47 -33.66 4.40
C LYS A 14 31.19 -34.98 4.09
N TYR A 15 31.22 -35.41 2.83
CA TYR A 15 31.95 -36.59 2.36
C TYR A 15 33.33 -36.26 1.79
N ASN A 16 33.78 -35.00 1.86
CA ASN A 16 35.01 -34.51 1.26
C ASN A 16 35.16 -34.90 -0.23
N PRO A 17 34.19 -34.51 -1.08
CA PRO A 17 34.24 -34.86 -2.49
C PRO A 17 35.32 -34.07 -3.23
N ASP A 18 35.99 -34.69 -4.18
CA ASP A 18 36.76 -33.99 -5.20
C ASP A 18 35.86 -33.75 -6.41
N PHE A 19 35.72 -32.53 -6.89
CA PHE A 19 34.73 -32.23 -7.94
C PHE A 19 35.26 -31.25 -8.97
N ARG A 20 34.65 -31.33 -10.16
CA ARG A 20 34.87 -30.40 -11.27
C ARG A 20 33.52 -30.07 -11.88
N ILE A 21 33.09 -28.82 -11.75
CA ILE A 21 31.90 -28.28 -12.41
C ILE A 21 32.35 -27.27 -13.45
N LYS A 22 32.19 -27.61 -14.74
CA LYS A 22 32.44 -26.71 -15.88
C LYS A 22 31.17 -26.00 -16.33
N HIS A 23 30.02 -26.65 -16.20
CA HIS A 23 28.72 -26.08 -16.51
C HIS A 23 27.80 -26.31 -15.31
N ASP A 24 27.43 -25.26 -14.58
CA ASP A 24 26.51 -25.42 -13.45
C ASP A 24 25.07 -25.65 -13.95
N SER A 25 24.79 -26.91 -14.29
CA SER A 25 23.56 -27.34 -14.92
C SER A 25 22.53 -27.81 -13.89
N TYR A 26 21.27 -27.67 -14.27
CA TYR A 26 20.11 -28.10 -13.54
C TYR A 26 19.86 -29.61 -13.68
N VAL A 27 19.90 -30.33 -12.56
CA VAL A 27 19.72 -31.79 -12.45
C VAL A 27 18.36 -32.13 -11.85
N LYS A 28 17.58 -32.97 -12.52
CA LYS A 28 16.22 -33.39 -12.17
C LYS A 28 16.14 -34.71 -11.43
N CYS A 29 17.06 -35.64 -11.68
CA CYS A 29 17.05 -36.93 -11.02
C CYS A 29 18.44 -37.59 -10.97
N CYS A 30 18.62 -38.54 -10.05
CA CYS A 30 19.78 -39.41 -9.97
C CYS A 30 19.46 -40.77 -10.59
N ARG A 31 20.37 -41.29 -11.42
CA ARG A 31 20.30 -42.61 -12.05
C ARG A 31 21.60 -43.37 -11.78
N PHE A 32 21.55 -44.71 -11.78
CA PHE A 32 22.78 -45.49 -11.78
C PHE A 32 23.40 -45.53 -13.19
N LEU A 33 24.73 -45.56 -13.25
CA LEU A 33 25.45 -45.92 -14.47
C LEU A 33 25.16 -47.39 -14.78
N ASP A 34 24.68 -47.65 -15.99
CA ASP A 34 24.42 -48.98 -16.51
C ASP A 34 25.22 -49.15 -17.80
N SER A 35 26.02 -50.22 -17.89
CA SER A 35 26.90 -50.51 -19.01
C SER A 35 26.15 -50.72 -20.32
N ASP A 36 24.87 -51.08 -20.27
CA ASP A 36 24.10 -51.56 -21.43
C ASP A 36 23.26 -50.47 -22.13
N THR A 37 23.10 -49.26 -21.54
CA THR A 37 22.19 -48.23 -22.09
C THR A 37 22.73 -46.78 -22.00
N PHE A 38 23.76 -46.44 -22.77
CA PHE A 38 24.35 -45.08 -22.73
C PHE A 38 23.61 -44.05 -23.61
N LYS A 39 22.43 -43.62 -23.16
CA LYS A 39 21.90 -42.27 -23.50
C LYS A 39 21.95 -41.40 -22.24
N LEU A 40 23.06 -40.68 -22.09
CA LEU A 40 23.24 -39.73 -21.00
C LEU A 40 22.48 -38.44 -21.31
N ASN A 41 21.61 -38.04 -20.38
CA ASN A 41 20.86 -36.78 -20.44
C ASN A 41 21.60 -35.71 -19.65
N SER A 42 21.55 -34.47 -20.15
CA SER A 42 22.12 -33.31 -19.47
C SER A 42 21.42 -32.94 -18.16
N ASP A 43 20.19 -33.40 -18.00
CA ASP A 43 19.33 -33.05 -16.87
C ASP A 43 19.40 -34.11 -15.76
N ASP A 44 20.20 -35.16 -15.91
CA ASP A 44 20.31 -36.25 -14.94
C ASP A 44 21.74 -36.27 -14.35
N ILE A 45 21.88 -36.75 -13.11
CA ILE A 45 23.18 -37.10 -12.51
C ILE A 45 23.31 -38.61 -12.43
N TYR A 46 24.46 -39.12 -12.86
CA TYR A 46 24.70 -40.56 -12.99
C TYR A 46 25.68 -41.05 -11.94
N LEU A 47 25.23 -42.00 -11.12
CA LEU A 47 25.93 -42.55 -9.97
C LEU A 47 26.53 -43.93 -10.30
N GLY A 48 27.82 -44.12 -10.08
CA GLY A 48 28.50 -45.40 -10.37
C GLY A 48 29.96 -45.39 -9.95
N ASN A 49 30.72 -46.44 -10.28
CA ASN A 49 32.15 -46.47 -10.04
C ASN A 49 32.92 -45.92 -11.25
N ILE A 50 34.20 -45.58 -11.06
CA ILE A 50 35.06 -45.17 -12.18
C ILE A 50 35.28 -46.36 -13.14
N SER A 51 35.36 -47.59 -12.63
CA SER A 51 35.46 -48.79 -13.48
C SER A 51 34.23 -49.06 -14.34
N ASP A 52 33.06 -48.53 -13.97
CA ASP A 52 31.81 -48.69 -14.72
C ASP A 52 31.75 -47.74 -15.94
N LEU A 53 32.76 -46.87 -16.11
CA LEU A 53 32.82 -45.94 -17.24
C LEU A 53 33.32 -46.64 -18.52
N LEU A 54 32.58 -46.45 -19.62
CA LEU A 54 33.03 -46.87 -20.94
C LEU A 54 34.10 -45.90 -21.49
N PRO A 55 35.16 -46.43 -22.15
CA PRO A 55 36.17 -45.60 -22.80
C PRO A 55 35.58 -44.86 -24.01
N ASN A 56 35.79 -43.54 -24.09
CA ASN A 56 35.40 -42.65 -25.19
C ASN A 56 33.88 -42.45 -25.43
N VAL A 57 33.19 -41.81 -24.49
CA VAL A 57 31.84 -41.28 -24.72
C VAL A 57 31.93 -39.97 -25.51
N SER A 58 31.43 -39.95 -26.74
CA SER A 58 31.23 -38.71 -27.51
C SER A 58 30.02 -37.96 -26.96
N LEU A 59 30.24 -36.76 -26.42
CA LEU A 59 29.21 -35.97 -25.74
C LEU A 59 28.92 -34.68 -26.50
N ASN A 60 27.68 -34.56 -26.98
CA ASN A 60 27.19 -33.35 -27.64
C ASN A 60 26.47 -32.40 -26.66
N LYS A 61 26.36 -32.78 -25.38
CA LYS A 61 25.68 -32.04 -24.31
C LYS A 61 26.44 -32.21 -23.00
N PRO A 62 26.30 -31.27 -22.04
CA PRO A 62 26.84 -31.42 -20.70
C PRO A 62 26.33 -32.70 -20.03
N VAL A 63 27.19 -33.39 -19.28
CA VAL A 63 26.85 -34.60 -18.52
C VAL A 63 27.33 -34.45 -17.09
N ASN A 64 26.52 -34.93 -16.15
CA ASN A 64 26.81 -34.88 -14.72
C ASN A 64 27.05 -36.29 -14.17
N LEU A 65 28.24 -36.51 -13.62
CA LEU A 65 28.65 -37.79 -13.05
C LEU A 65 28.90 -37.65 -11.54
N LEU A 66 28.52 -38.66 -10.78
CA LEU A 66 28.91 -38.86 -9.40
C LEU A 66 29.56 -40.24 -9.30
N LEU A 67 30.88 -40.26 -9.10
CA LEU A 67 31.69 -41.46 -9.23
C LEU A 67 32.34 -41.85 -7.91
N PHE A 68 32.35 -43.15 -7.63
CA PHE A 68 33.12 -43.71 -6.52
C PHE A 68 34.54 -44.06 -6.98
N THR A 69 35.56 -43.60 -6.24
CA THR A 69 36.97 -43.79 -6.60
C THR A 69 37.42 -45.22 -6.31
N ASP A 70 37.22 -46.13 -7.25
CA ASP A 70 37.67 -47.51 -7.22
C ASP A 70 38.95 -47.76 -8.04
N THR A 71 39.18 -46.89 -9.03
CA THR A 71 40.32 -46.90 -9.95
C THR A 71 40.78 -45.47 -10.22
N ASP A 72 41.92 -45.30 -10.91
CA ASP A 72 42.43 -43.99 -11.28
C ASP A 72 41.48 -43.28 -12.26
N LEU A 73 41.30 -41.98 -12.07
CA LEU A 73 40.43 -41.15 -12.90
C LEU A 73 40.96 -41.12 -14.36
N PRO A 74 40.18 -41.56 -15.36
CA PRO A 74 40.62 -41.50 -16.75
C PRO A 74 40.91 -40.07 -17.23
N GLU A 75 42.01 -39.89 -17.97
CA GLU A 75 42.45 -38.56 -18.44
C GLU A 75 41.38 -37.82 -19.27
N TYR A 76 40.54 -38.54 -20.01
CA TYR A 76 39.52 -37.94 -20.86
C TYR A 76 38.47 -37.14 -20.05
N LEU A 77 38.20 -37.50 -18.79
CA LEU A 77 37.28 -36.76 -17.93
C LEU A 77 37.84 -35.38 -17.55
N ASN A 78 39.17 -35.28 -17.40
CA ASN A 78 39.85 -34.02 -17.11
C ASN A 78 39.99 -33.12 -18.35
N ASN A 79 40.02 -33.70 -19.54
CA ASN A 79 40.20 -32.91 -20.76
C ASN A 79 38.86 -32.52 -21.42
N ASN A 80 37.75 -33.16 -21.04
CA ASN A 80 36.43 -32.86 -21.59
C ASN A 80 35.76 -31.68 -20.85
N PHE A 81 35.36 -30.63 -21.59
CA PHE A 81 34.65 -29.48 -21.05
C PHE A 81 33.16 -29.75 -20.82
N MET A 82 32.59 -30.77 -21.47
CA MET A 82 31.18 -31.14 -21.36
C MET A 82 30.88 -32.06 -20.17
N ILE A 83 31.86 -32.35 -19.31
CA ILE A 83 31.67 -33.25 -18.18
C ILE A 83 31.83 -32.48 -16.87
N ASN A 84 30.78 -32.57 -16.05
CA ASN A 84 30.85 -32.29 -14.63
C ASN A 84 31.00 -33.64 -13.90
N TYR A 85 31.89 -33.70 -12.92
CA TYR A 85 32.00 -34.87 -12.06
C TYR A 85 32.15 -34.50 -10.59
N ILE A 86 31.65 -35.39 -9.73
CA ILE A 86 31.85 -35.39 -8.28
C ILE A 86 32.42 -36.76 -7.94
N LEU A 87 33.58 -36.79 -7.28
CA LEU A 87 34.28 -38.00 -6.86
C LEU A 87 34.11 -38.19 -5.37
N ILE A 88 33.69 -39.39 -4.97
CA ILE A 88 33.53 -39.77 -3.57
C ILE A 88 34.38 -41.00 -3.29
N LYS A 89 35.04 -41.01 -2.13
CA LYS A 89 35.87 -42.15 -1.70
C LYS A 89 35.01 -43.38 -1.45
N GLN A 90 35.52 -44.55 -1.84
CA GLN A 90 34.83 -45.86 -1.75
C GLN A 90 34.38 -46.28 -0.34
N ASN A 91 34.90 -45.64 0.71
CA ASN A 91 34.49 -45.90 2.09
C ASN A 91 33.06 -45.41 2.39
N THR A 92 32.40 -44.73 1.45
CA THR A 92 31.05 -44.21 1.59
C THR A 92 30.05 -45.07 0.81
N SER A 93 28.94 -45.43 1.44
CA SER A 93 27.91 -46.28 0.84
C SER A 93 27.17 -45.56 -0.31
N SER A 94 27.11 -46.20 -1.48
CA SER A 94 26.40 -45.69 -2.66
C SER A 94 24.89 -45.53 -2.44
N THR A 95 24.28 -46.43 -1.68
CA THR A 95 22.85 -46.34 -1.33
C THR A 95 22.56 -45.16 -0.40
N LYS A 96 23.49 -44.83 0.50
CA LYS A 96 23.36 -43.64 1.36
C LYS A 96 23.36 -42.35 0.55
N ILE A 97 24.29 -42.21 -0.38
CA ILE A 97 24.37 -41.01 -1.24
C ILE A 97 23.17 -40.92 -2.17
N PHE A 98 22.74 -42.05 -2.75
CA PHE A 98 21.54 -42.09 -3.57
C PHE A 98 20.31 -41.60 -2.79
N ASN A 99 20.09 -42.10 -1.57
CA ASN A 99 18.96 -41.66 -0.74
C ASN A 99 19.05 -40.18 -0.38
N GLU A 100 20.23 -39.66 -0.04
CA GLU A 100 20.40 -38.22 0.26
C GLU A 100 20.13 -37.33 -0.96
N LEU A 101 20.51 -37.77 -2.16
CA LEU A 101 20.14 -37.08 -3.40
C LEU A 101 18.63 -37.14 -3.64
N GLN A 102 17.99 -38.28 -3.39
CA GLN A 102 16.53 -38.40 -3.51
C GLN A 102 15.80 -37.52 -2.50
N ASP A 103 16.29 -37.42 -1.27
CA ASP A 103 15.75 -36.51 -0.26
C ASP A 103 15.88 -35.05 -0.71
N LEU A 104 17.03 -34.67 -1.29
CA LEU A 104 17.25 -33.33 -1.86
C LEU A 104 16.27 -33.03 -3.01
N PHE A 105 16.12 -33.93 -3.98
CA PHE A 105 15.17 -33.75 -5.08
C PHE A 105 13.71 -33.69 -4.59
N SER A 106 13.34 -34.55 -3.64
CA SER A 106 12.00 -34.60 -3.06
C SER A 106 11.65 -33.33 -2.28
N PHE A 107 12.64 -32.75 -1.60
CA PHE A 107 12.52 -31.47 -0.90
C PHE A 107 12.18 -30.33 -1.88
N HIS A 108 12.98 -30.17 -2.94
CA HIS A 108 12.75 -29.15 -3.98
C HIS A 108 11.43 -29.33 -4.72
N GLU A 109 11.02 -30.57 -4.98
CA GLU A 109 9.73 -30.85 -5.60
C GLU A 109 8.55 -30.47 -4.68
N THR A 110 8.69 -30.70 -3.38
CA THR A 110 7.71 -30.27 -2.38
C THR A 110 7.60 -28.74 -2.36
N GLU A 111 8.72 -28.02 -2.28
CA GLU A 111 8.72 -26.55 -2.32
C GLU A 111 8.06 -25.99 -3.60
N ARG A 112 8.29 -26.64 -4.74
CA ARG A 112 7.65 -26.27 -6.01
C ARG A 112 6.14 -26.44 -5.97
N ILE A 113 5.68 -27.64 -5.59
CA ILE A 113 4.24 -27.95 -5.51
C ILE A 113 3.57 -26.96 -4.55
N CYS A 114 4.26 -26.66 -3.45
CA CYS A 114 3.85 -25.70 -2.46
C CYS A 114 3.65 -24.30 -3.04
N THR A 115 4.68 -23.76 -3.68
CA THR A 115 4.67 -22.43 -4.32
C THR A 115 3.59 -22.36 -5.41
N GLN A 116 3.45 -23.42 -6.22
CA GLN A 116 2.44 -23.50 -7.27
C GLN A 116 1.01 -23.54 -6.69
N LYS A 117 0.77 -24.32 -5.63
CA LYS A 117 -0.54 -24.40 -4.94
C LYS A 117 -0.93 -23.02 -4.40
N LEU A 118 -0.03 -22.35 -3.67
CA LEU A 118 -0.26 -21.03 -3.09
C LEU A 118 -0.46 -19.93 -4.14
N PHE A 119 0.35 -19.91 -5.20
CA PHE A 119 0.19 -18.94 -6.29
C PHE A 119 -1.13 -19.15 -7.03
N SER A 120 -1.51 -20.41 -7.30
CA SER A 120 -2.79 -20.72 -7.94
C SER A 120 -3.99 -20.29 -7.09
N ALA A 121 -3.90 -20.43 -5.77
CA ALA A 121 -4.92 -19.97 -4.83
C ALA A 121 -5.05 -18.43 -4.90
N LEU A 122 -3.93 -17.71 -4.85
CA LEU A 122 -3.90 -16.25 -4.95
C LEU A 122 -4.54 -15.73 -6.24
N CYS A 123 -4.31 -16.39 -7.38
CA CYS A 123 -4.93 -16.06 -8.66
C CYS A 123 -6.44 -16.29 -8.69
N LYS A 124 -6.94 -17.30 -7.96
CA LYS A 124 -8.37 -17.62 -7.83
C LYS A 124 -9.11 -16.71 -6.85
N GLY A 125 -8.42 -15.77 -6.20
CA GLY A 125 -9.03 -14.83 -5.26
C GLY A 125 -9.31 -15.42 -3.87
N THR A 126 -8.59 -16.46 -3.46
CA THR A 126 -8.68 -16.97 -2.08
C THR A 126 -8.27 -15.90 -1.08
N ASN A 127 -8.98 -15.86 0.05
CA ASN A 127 -8.68 -14.92 1.14
C ASN A 127 -7.46 -15.37 1.96
N ILE A 128 -6.95 -14.48 2.82
CA ILE A 128 -5.75 -14.74 3.63
C ILE A 128 -5.94 -15.95 4.55
N LYS A 129 -7.15 -16.16 5.11
CA LYS A 129 -7.49 -17.33 5.93
C LYS A 129 -7.17 -18.65 5.22
N GLN A 130 -7.74 -18.83 4.02
CA GLN A 130 -7.58 -20.04 3.22
C GLN A 130 -6.13 -20.26 2.80
N LEU A 131 -5.42 -19.16 2.53
CA LEU A 131 -4.00 -19.20 2.20
C LEU A 131 -3.18 -19.67 3.40
N LEU A 132 -3.45 -19.15 4.60
CA LEU A 132 -2.81 -19.60 5.83
C LEU A 132 -3.17 -21.03 6.21
N ASP A 133 -4.39 -21.48 5.96
CA ASP A 133 -4.78 -22.89 6.15
C ASP A 133 -3.96 -23.81 5.25
N THR A 134 -3.78 -23.41 4.00
CA THR A 134 -2.91 -24.14 3.06
C THR A 134 -1.47 -24.15 3.57
N CYS A 135 -0.93 -23.00 4.01
CA CYS A 135 0.42 -22.93 4.59
C CYS A 135 0.58 -23.79 5.85
N MET A 136 -0.46 -23.87 6.70
CA MET A 136 -0.45 -24.68 7.92
C MET A 136 -0.41 -26.17 7.59
N GLU A 137 -1.19 -26.62 6.61
CA GLU A 137 -1.11 -28.01 6.10
C GLU A 137 0.30 -28.36 5.62
N MET A 138 0.99 -27.41 4.97
CA MET A 138 2.31 -27.61 4.38
C MET A 138 3.43 -27.60 5.43
N LEU A 139 3.38 -26.64 6.37
CA LEU A 139 4.37 -26.50 7.43
C LEU A 139 4.10 -27.44 8.61
N GLY A 140 2.89 -27.99 8.71
CA GLY A 140 2.46 -28.88 9.78
C GLY A 140 2.38 -28.25 11.16
N ASN A 141 2.54 -26.92 11.29
CA ASN A 141 2.61 -26.21 12.56
C ASN A 141 1.65 -25.01 12.58
N PRO A 142 1.11 -24.60 13.76
CA PRO A 142 0.24 -23.44 13.88
C PRO A 142 0.90 -22.15 13.41
N LEU A 143 0.11 -21.28 12.79
CA LEU A 143 0.53 -20.02 12.19
C LEU A 143 -0.30 -18.85 12.75
N LEU A 144 0.36 -17.74 13.06
CA LEU A 144 -0.26 -16.47 13.44
C LEU A 144 0.33 -15.36 12.56
N LEU A 145 -0.52 -14.68 11.80
CA LEU A 145 -0.13 -13.59 10.92
C LEU A 145 -0.59 -12.26 11.52
N ILE A 146 0.35 -11.35 11.74
CA ILE A 146 0.09 -10.01 12.28
C ILE A 146 0.64 -8.94 11.34
N ASP A 147 0.06 -7.76 11.35
CA ASP A 147 0.56 -6.63 10.56
C ASP A 147 1.80 -5.98 11.21
N SER A 148 2.35 -4.95 10.55
CA SER A 148 3.49 -4.19 11.06
C SER A 148 3.23 -3.48 12.40
N PHE A 149 1.96 -3.27 12.78
CA PHE A 149 1.52 -2.68 14.06
C PHE A 149 1.13 -3.72 15.10
N LEU A 150 1.35 -5.01 14.80
CA LEU A 150 1.06 -6.13 15.68
C LEU A 150 -0.44 -6.38 15.90
N TYR A 151 -1.29 -5.93 14.98
CA TYR A 151 -2.69 -6.38 14.91
C TYR A 151 -2.79 -7.71 14.19
N LEU A 152 -3.71 -8.55 14.64
CA LEU A 152 -4.02 -9.82 14.00
C LEU A 152 -4.59 -9.58 12.60
N ILE A 153 -3.92 -10.15 11.59
CA ILE A 153 -4.50 -10.29 10.26
C ILE A 153 -5.37 -11.55 10.27
N ASP A 154 -4.77 -12.70 10.57
CA ASP A 154 -5.46 -13.99 10.65
C ASP A 154 -4.55 -15.09 11.25
N TYR A 155 -5.06 -16.30 11.44
CA TYR A 155 -4.33 -17.44 12.00
C TYR A 155 -4.82 -18.80 11.47
N SER A 156 -4.00 -19.84 11.64
CA SER A 156 -4.36 -21.21 11.31
C SER A 156 -3.72 -22.24 12.24
N GLY A 157 -4.38 -23.38 12.43
CA GLY A 157 -3.87 -24.49 13.26
C GLY A 157 -3.87 -24.25 14.77
N PHE A 158 -4.29 -23.07 15.24
CA PHE A 158 -4.41 -22.79 16.68
C PHE A 158 -5.75 -23.27 17.23
N SER A 159 -5.72 -24.05 18.31
CA SER A 159 -6.93 -24.57 18.98
C SER A 159 -6.89 -24.28 20.48
N ASN A 160 -8.05 -24.33 21.14
CA ASN A 160 -8.16 -24.03 22.58
C ASN A 160 -7.30 -24.95 23.47
N GLY A 161 -6.94 -26.14 22.96
CA GLY A 161 -6.07 -27.09 23.67
C GLY A 161 -4.59 -26.69 23.68
N ILE A 162 -4.15 -25.75 22.83
CA ILE A 162 -2.77 -25.28 22.84
C ILE A 162 -2.59 -24.30 24.00
N ASP A 163 -1.69 -24.62 24.93
CA ASP A 163 -1.41 -23.74 26.06
C ASP A 163 -0.42 -22.64 25.67
N GLU A 164 -0.90 -21.64 24.93
CA GLU A 164 -0.12 -20.46 24.57
C GLU A 164 -0.91 -19.17 24.89
N PRO A 165 -0.76 -18.62 26.11
CA PRO A 165 -1.59 -17.51 26.60
C PRO A 165 -1.52 -16.25 25.72
N ILE A 166 -0.35 -15.94 25.15
CA ILE A 166 -0.16 -14.76 24.30
C ILE A 166 -0.92 -14.91 22.99
N TRP A 167 -0.91 -16.10 22.38
CA TRP A 167 -1.71 -16.38 21.18
C TRP A 167 -3.21 -16.36 21.51
N LYS A 168 -3.64 -16.96 22.62
CA LYS A 168 -5.04 -16.92 23.08
C LYS A 168 -5.53 -15.48 23.23
N GLU A 169 -4.75 -14.62 23.90
CA GLU A 169 -5.09 -13.22 24.12
C GLU A 169 -5.06 -12.42 22.81
N CYS A 170 -4.06 -12.64 21.95
CA CYS A 170 -3.98 -11.99 20.64
C CYS A 170 -5.16 -12.34 19.73
N ILE A 171 -5.58 -13.61 19.72
CA ILE A 171 -6.73 -14.07 18.95
C ILE A 171 -8.04 -13.49 19.51
N ALA A 172 -8.17 -13.42 20.83
CA ALA A 172 -9.36 -12.87 21.48
C ALA A 172 -9.48 -11.34 21.32
N THR A 173 -8.37 -10.62 21.37
CA THR A 173 -8.34 -9.15 21.38
C THR A 173 -7.99 -8.52 20.03
N GLY A 174 -7.57 -9.33 19.06
CA GLY A 174 -7.16 -8.90 17.71
C GLY A 174 -5.81 -8.19 17.64
N HIS A 175 -4.99 -8.22 18.70
CA HIS A 175 -3.66 -7.58 18.72
C HIS A 175 -2.74 -8.21 19.77
N ILE A 176 -1.42 -8.06 19.58
CA ILE A 176 -0.43 -8.54 20.56
C ILE A 176 -0.56 -7.74 21.88
N PRO A 177 -0.66 -8.41 23.04
CA PRO A 177 -0.78 -7.73 24.34
C PRO A 177 0.39 -6.81 24.65
N SER A 178 0.10 -5.58 25.12
CA SER A 178 1.12 -4.55 25.42
C SER A 178 2.17 -5.00 26.45
N LYS A 179 1.77 -5.84 27.42
CA LYS A 179 2.68 -6.45 28.40
C LYS A 179 3.77 -7.32 27.75
N TYR A 180 3.50 -7.91 26.60
CA TYR A 180 4.45 -8.73 25.84
C TYR A 180 5.41 -7.88 25.01
N ILE A 181 4.95 -6.72 24.53
CA ILE A 181 5.76 -5.75 23.77
C ILE A 181 6.88 -5.15 24.66
N ASN A 182 6.61 -4.95 25.96
CA ASN A 182 7.53 -4.26 26.87
C ASN A 182 8.58 -5.17 27.56
N GLN A 183 8.44 -6.50 27.49
CA GLN A 183 9.24 -7.42 28.33
C GLN A 183 10.59 -7.87 27.74
N ARG A 184 10.85 -7.66 26.45
CA ARG A 184 12.16 -7.85 25.80
C ARG A 184 12.18 -7.04 24.52
N ASN A 185 13.27 -6.29 24.27
CA ASN A 185 13.82 -5.88 22.96
C ASN A 185 12.90 -6.05 21.73
N PHE A 186 11.65 -5.58 21.79
CA PHE A 186 10.69 -5.54 20.70
C PHE A 186 11.01 -4.29 19.89
N SER A 187 12.30 -4.12 19.57
CA SER A 187 12.79 -3.13 18.63
C SER A 187 12.45 -3.59 17.21
N LEU A 188 11.17 -3.87 16.96
CA LEU A 188 10.61 -4.03 15.63
C LEU A 188 10.56 -2.68 14.90
N THR A 189 10.59 -1.58 15.66
CA THR A 189 10.58 -0.21 15.15
C THR A 189 11.97 0.42 14.99
N ILE A 190 13.06 -0.18 15.49
CA ILE A 190 14.40 0.43 15.44
C ILE A 190 15.46 -0.65 15.21
N ARG A 191 15.66 -1.02 13.94
CA ARG A 191 16.94 -1.35 13.27
C ARG A 191 16.64 -2.10 11.96
N ASN A 192 16.65 -1.37 10.85
CA ASN A 192 16.85 -1.89 9.49
C ASN A 192 18.26 -2.52 9.30
N THR A 193 18.94 -2.89 10.38
CA THR A 193 20.36 -3.28 10.43
C THR A 193 20.56 -4.70 10.95
N ILE A 194 19.54 -5.56 10.90
CA ILE A 194 19.68 -6.99 11.18
C ILE A 194 19.51 -7.72 9.84
N ASP A 195 20.56 -8.40 9.40
CA ASP A 195 20.67 -9.06 8.08
C ASP A 195 19.70 -10.25 7.90
N SER A 196 19.00 -10.70 8.94
CA SER A 196 18.16 -11.90 8.89
C SER A 196 16.67 -11.61 9.10
N ASP A 197 15.86 -12.06 8.16
CA ASP A 197 14.39 -11.94 8.18
C ASP A 197 13.69 -12.94 9.10
N ILE A 198 14.45 -13.90 9.60
CA ILE A 198 13.98 -15.03 10.38
C ILE A 198 14.67 -14.98 11.75
N MET A 199 13.88 -15.02 12.81
CA MET A 199 14.34 -14.89 14.19
C MET A 199 13.64 -15.92 15.06
N TRP A 200 14.39 -16.58 15.95
CA TRP A 200 13.77 -17.39 17.00
C TRP A 200 13.34 -16.50 18.15
N GLU A 201 12.06 -16.53 18.50
CA GLU A 201 11.58 -15.93 19.73
C GLU A 201 11.74 -16.93 20.89
N VAL A 202 12.63 -16.59 21.80
CA VAL A 202 12.92 -17.35 23.02
C VAL A 202 12.44 -16.49 24.19
N GLY A 203 11.75 -17.04 25.21
CA GLY A 203 11.26 -16.26 26.35
C GLY A 203 9.90 -16.70 26.92
N SER A 204 9.05 -15.72 27.26
CA SER A 204 7.75 -15.80 27.97
C SER A 204 6.64 -16.61 27.28
N LEU A 205 6.99 -17.46 26.32
CA LEU A 205 6.09 -18.36 25.61
C LEU A 205 6.27 -19.76 26.19
N ASN A 206 5.21 -20.55 26.12
CA ASN A 206 5.28 -21.95 26.54
C ASN A 206 5.94 -22.82 25.47
N HIS A 207 5.87 -22.41 24.19
CA HIS A 207 6.47 -23.12 23.07
C HIS A 207 7.47 -22.25 22.30
N LYS A 208 8.42 -22.89 21.62
CA LYS A 208 9.33 -22.18 20.71
C LYS A 208 8.53 -21.66 19.52
N GLN A 209 8.84 -20.45 19.08
CA GLN A 209 8.28 -19.95 17.83
C GLN A 209 9.32 -19.26 16.96
N LEU A 210 9.10 -19.36 15.65
CA LEU A 210 9.84 -18.63 14.65
C LEU A 210 9.06 -17.36 14.29
N LEU A 211 9.70 -16.21 14.40
CA LEU A 211 9.19 -14.93 13.91
C LEU A 211 9.85 -14.63 12.57
N VAL A 212 9.03 -14.42 11.54
CA VAL A 212 9.50 -14.10 10.19
C VAL A 212 8.93 -12.76 9.75
N ARG A 213 9.82 -11.88 9.30
CA ARG A 213 9.48 -10.56 8.76
C ARG A 213 9.03 -10.71 7.32
N ILE A 214 7.81 -10.29 7.02
CA ILE A 214 7.31 -10.21 5.65
C ILE A 214 7.61 -8.82 5.11
N ARG A 215 8.33 -8.73 4.00
CA ARG A 215 8.66 -7.46 3.34
C ARG A 215 8.00 -7.31 2.00
N SER A 216 7.69 -6.07 1.66
CA SER A 216 7.52 -5.64 0.27
C SER A 216 8.32 -4.37 0.02
N ASN A 217 8.97 -4.28 -1.14
CA ASN A 217 9.83 -3.15 -1.53
C ASN A 217 10.79 -2.73 -0.40
N ASN A 218 11.42 -3.72 0.23
CA ASN A 218 12.36 -3.57 1.35
C ASN A 218 11.77 -2.99 2.65
N THR A 219 10.44 -2.86 2.74
CA THR A 219 9.71 -2.39 3.93
C THR A 219 9.02 -3.57 4.61
N VAL A 220 9.12 -3.67 5.95
CA VAL A 220 8.39 -4.72 6.70
C VAL A 220 6.91 -4.37 6.76
N ILE A 221 6.06 -5.24 6.24
CA ILE A 221 4.62 -5.02 6.09
C ILE A 221 3.77 -5.87 7.04
N ALA A 222 4.33 -6.98 7.52
CA ALA A 222 3.69 -7.94 8.41
C ALA A 222 4.73 -8.85 9.07
N TYR A 223 4.30 -9.64 10.04
CA TYR A 223 5.07 -10.70 10.66
C TYR A 223 4.29 -12.02 10.65
N LEU A 224 4.95 -13.09 10.22
CA LEU A 224 4.45 -14.45 10.36
C LEU A 224 5.11 -15.10 11.58
N LYS A 225 4.30 -15.61 12.50
CA LYS A 225 4.75 -16.43 13.62
C LYS A 225 4.40 -17.89 13.37
N VAL A 226 5.38 -18.77 13.50
CA VAL A 226 5.25 -20.22 13.36
C VAL A 226 5.54 -20.88 14.70
N LEU A 227 4.53 -21.48 15.33
CA LEU A 227 4.67 -22.13 16.63
C LEU A 227 5.19 -23.56 16.45
N GLU A 228 6.33 -23.89 17.05
CA GLU A 228 6.86 -25.26 17.06
C GLU A 228 6.06 -26.10 18.05
N TYR A 229 4.92 -26.64 17.60
CA TYR A 229 3.96 -27.38 18.45
C TYR A 229 3.74 -28.82 17.99
N ASN A 230 3.37 -29.04 16.73
CA ASN A 230 3.08 -30.38 16.21
C ASN A 230 4.35 -31.13 15.80
N LYS A 231 5.32 -30.43 15.19
CA LYS A 231 6.62 -30.98 14.80
C LYS A 231 7.73 -29.95 14.97
N LYS A 232 8.97 -30.42 15.07
CA LYS A 232 10.16 -29.56 15.05
C LYS A 232 10.29 -28.85 13.70
N ILE A 233 10.66 -27.57 13.73
CA ILE A 233 10.92 -26.79 12.52
C ILE A 233 12.30 -27.19 11.99
N THR A 234 12.34 -27.76 10.79
CA THR A 234 13.56 -28.20 10.11
C THR A 234 14.17 -27.09 9.26
N LYS A 235 15.41 -27.28 8.77
CA LYS A 235 16.00 -26.35 7.78
C LYS A 235 15.16 -26.26 6.50
N GLY A 236 14.54 -27.37 6.09
CA GLY A 236 13.65 -27.38 4.93
C GLY A 236 12.38 -26.54 5.15
N ASP A 237 11.81 -26.57 6.35
CA ASP A 237 10.68 -25.72 6.71
C ASP A 237 11.06 -24.23 6.63
N VAL A 238 12.27 -23.85 7.03
CA VAL A 238 12.76 -22.47 6.96
C VAL A 238 12.84 -21.97 5.51
N THR A 239 13.34 -22.78 4.58
CA THR A 239 13.36 -22.43 3.14
C THR A 239 11.94 -22.27 2.60
N LEU A 240 11.04 -23.20 2.92
CA LEU A 240 9.64 -23.13 2.51
C LEU A 240 8.93 -21.88 3.06
N ILE A 241 9.21 -21.50 4.31
CA ILE A 241 8.66 -20.29 4.93
C ILE A 241 9.06 -19.03 4.16
N HIS A 242 10.27 -18.98 3.60
CA HIS A 242 10.69 -17.84 2.77
C HIS A 242 9.79 -17.68 1.53
N SER A 243 9.56 -18.77 0.80
CA SER A 243 8.67 -18.81 -0.36
C SER A 243 7.22 -18.47 0.02
N ILE A 244 6.73 -18.97 1.17
CA ILE A 244 5.42 -18.61 1.73
C ILE A 244 5.32 -17.11 2.03
N CYS A 245 6.34 -16.51 2.64
CA CYS A 245 6.34 -15.10 3.00
C CYS A 245 6.27 -14.19 1.77
N ASN A 246 6.94 -14.55 0.67
CA ASN A 246 6.85 -13.80 -0.58
C ASN A 246 5.42 -13.81 -1.16
N ILE A 247 4.73 -14.95 -1.10
CA ILE A 247 3.34 -15.06 -1.57
C ILE A 247 2.39 -14.33 -0.61
N LEU A 248 2.59 -14.46 0.70
CA LEU A 248 1.82 -13.71 1.70
C LEU A 248 2.03 -12.20 1.54
N ALA A 249 3.24 -11.74 1.20
CA ALA A 249 3.48 -10.33 0.91
C ALA A 249 2.60 -9.84 -0.24
N LEU A 250 2.58 -10.57 -1.36
CA LEU A 250 1.71 -10.26 -2.50
C LEU A 250 0.22 -10.32 -2.14
N ALA A 251 -0.19 -11.31 -1.33
CA ALA A 251 -1.57 -11.43 -0.86
C ALA A 251 -1.98 -10.26 0.01
N ILE A 252 -1.11 -9.85 0.95
CA ILE A 252 -1.27 -8.70 1.83
C ILE A 252 -1.30 -7.41 1.01
N GLU A 253 -0.44 -7.25 0.01
CA GLU A 253 -0.45 -6.05 -0.84
C GLU A 253 -1.68 -5.96 -1.73
N LYS A 254 -2.06 -7.07 -2.37
CA LYS A 254 -3.30 -7.18 -3.12
C LYS A 254 -4.49 -6.89 -2.22
N SER A 255 -4.46 -7.42 -1.00
CA SER A 255 -5.45 -7.09 0.00
C SER A 255 -5.22 -5.70 0.60
N ARG A 256 -4.12 -4.95 0.39
CA ARG A 256 -3.90 -3.57 0.92
C ARG A 256 -4.72 -2.55 0.19
N TYR A 257 -4.94 -2.80 -1.09
CA TYR A 257 -6.07 -2.22 -1.82
C TYR A 257 -7.44 -2.64 -1.25
N SER A 258 -7.49 -3.66 -0.38
CA SER A 258 -8.63 -4.06 0.46
C SER A 258 -8.42 -3.86 1.98
N PHE A 259 -7.33 -3.22 2.45
CA PHE A 259 -6.96 -3.18 3.88
C PHE A 259 -7.82 -2.16 4.64
N PHE A 260 -8.64 -1.37 3.97
CA PHE A 260 -9.80 -0.72 4.59
C PHE A 260 -10.87 -1.76 4.92
N ILE A 261 -10.54 -2.74 5.75
CA ILE A 261 -11.50 -3.72 6.25
C ILE A 261 -12.43 -2.95 7.19
N PRO A 262 -13.70 -2.78 6.81
CA PRO A 262 -14.64 -2.06 7.63
C PRO A 262 -14.81 -2.82 8.95
N LYS A 263 -14.62 -2.16 10.09
CA LYS A 263 -14.68 -2.80 11.42
C LYS A 263 -16.11 -3.08 11.88
N SER A 264 -17.10 -2.66 11.10
CA SER A 264 -18.51 -2.93 11.35
C SER A 264 -19.31 -2.98 10.05
N PRO A 265 -20.48 -3.63 10.04
CA PRO A 265 -21.40 -3.60 8.90
C PRO A 265 -21.75 -2.17 8.45
N VAL A 266 -21.82 -1.22 9.39
CA VAL A 266 -22.08 0.19 9.10
C VAL A 266 -20.92 0.85 8.35
N GLU A 267 -19.68 0.53 8.69
CA GLU A 267 -18.53 1.00 7.91
C GLU A 267 -18.55 0.42 6.49
N THR A 268 -18.93 -0.87 6.33
CA THR A 268 -19.07 -1.52 5.02
C THR A 268 -20.15 -0.83 4.18
N LEU A 269 -21.30 -0.54 4.80
CA LEU A 269 -22.41 0.17 4.17
C LEU A 269 -21.97 1.55 3.67
N ILE A 270 -21.30 2.34 4.51
CA ILE A 270 -20.80 3.67 4.12
C ILE A 270 -19.82 3.56 2.95
N ILE A 271 -18.88 2.60 2.98
CA ILE A 271 -17.93 2.38 1.89
C ILE A 271 -18.65 1.99 0.59
N ASN A 272 -19.71 1.18 0.66
CA ASN A 272 -20.51 0.84 -0.52
C ASN A 272 -21.29 2.04 -1.08
N LEU A 273 -21.85 2.87 -0.20
CA LEU A 273 -22.52 4.12 -0.59
C LEU A 273 -21.54 5.12 -1.22
N LEU A 274 -20.32 5.22 -0.69
CA LEU A 274 -19.24 6.05 -1.26
C LEU A 274 -18.82 5.58 -2.66
N LYS A 275 -18.75 4.26 -2.89
CA LYS A 275 -18.46 3.70 -4.22
C LYS A 275 -19.54 4.01 -5.26
N GLY A 276 -20.75 4.36 -4.83
CA GLY A 276 -21.89 4.52 -5.74
C GLY A 276 -22.38 3.21 -6.32
N ASN A 277 -22.03 2.07 -5.70
CA ASN A 277 -22.64 0.78 -6.05
C ASN A 277 -24.11 0.87 -5.66
N LEU A 278 -24.98 1.01 -6.65
CA LEU A 278 -26.43 0.95 -6.47
C LEU A 278 -26.75 -0.39 -5.81
N ILE A 279 -27.21 -0.35 -4.56
CA ILE A 279 -27.85 -1.51 -3.96
C ILE A 279 -29.24 -1.55 -4.59
N ALA A 280 -29.34 -2.13 -5.80
CA ALA A 280 -30.54 -2.06 -6.65
C ALA A 280 -31.82 -2.61 -5.99
N GLU A 281 -31.68 -3.30 -4.85
CA GLU A 281 -32.76 -3.95 -4.11
C GLU A 281 -32.91 -3.47 -2.66
N THR A 282 -32.08 -2.53 -2.16
CA THR A 282 -32.17 -2.07 -0.75
C THR A 282 -32.79 -0.68 -0.67
N SER A 283 -33.84 -0.55 0.13
CA SER A 283 -34.53 0.72 0.35
C SER A 283 -33.73 1.69 1.23
N VAL A 284 -33.99 3.00 1.10
CA VAL A 284 -33.38 4.03 1.98
C VAL A 284 -33.66 3.74 3.45
N GLU A 285 -34.87 3.27 3.77
CA GLU A 285 -35.26 2.91 5.14
C GLU A 285 -34.44 1.74 5.69
N GLU A 286 -34.16 0.71 4.89
CA GLU A 286 -33.31 -0.42 5.29
C GLU A 286 -31.85 0.01 5.54
N ILE A 287 -31.35 0.96 4.75
CA ILE A 287 -30.01 1.55 4.93
C ILE A 287 -29.97 2.37 6.21
N GLU A 288 -30.96 3.22 6.44
CA GLU A 288 -31.07 4.07 7.64
C GLU A 288 -31.23 3.22 8.91
N ASN A 289 -31.97 2.12 8.85
CA ASN A 289 -32.16 1.17 9.97
C ASN A 289 -30.88 0.42 10.36
N GLN A 290 -29.90 0.31 9.48
CA GLN A 290 -28.61 -0.34 9.80
C GLN A 290 -27.70 0.55 10.65
N PHE A 291 -27.96 1.86 10.72
CA PHE A 291 -27.21 2.74 11.60
C PHE A 291 -27.63 2.55 13.06
N LYS A 292 -26.65 2.55 13.98
CA LYS A 292 -26.89 2.34 15.42
C LYS A 292 -27.75 3.42 16.09
N ARG A 293 -28.00 4.53 15.40
CA ARG A 293 -28.81 5.67 15.83
C ARG A 293 -29.68 6.15 14.67
N ASN A 294 -30.81 6.76 14.99
CA ASN A 294 -31.60 7.49 14.00
C ASN A 294 -30.77 8.66 13.47
N LEU A 295 -30.46 8.61 12.18
CA LEU A 295 -29.81 9.70 11.47
C LEU A 295 -30.81 10.84 11.24
N TYR A 296 -30.31 12.07 11.18
CA TYR A 296 -31.08 13.22 10.72
C TYR A 296 -30.92 13.45 9.21
N ASN A 297 -31.90 14.11 8.58
CA ASN A 297 -31.95 14.29 7.12
C ASN A 297 -31.08 15.46 6.60
N ASN A 298 -30.09 15.92 7.35
CA ASN A 298 -29.15 16.96 6.92
C ASN A 298 -27.72 16.42 6.98
N TYR A 299 -27.31 15.78 5.90
CA TYR A 299 -26.03 15.10 5.77
C TYR A 299 -24.93 16.01 5.20
N TYR A 300 -23.70 15.76 5.63
CA TYR A 300 -22.47 16.35 5.12
C TYR A 300 -21.37 15.27 5.06
N ILE A 301 -20.50 15.34 4.05
CA ILE A 301 -19.29 14.52 3.95
C ILE A 301 -18.06 15.40 4.18
N LEU A 302 -17.19 14.94 5.08
CA LEU A 302 -15.89 15.53 5.35
C LEU A 302 -14.80 14.56 4.87
N SER A 303 -13.86 15.04 4.07
CA SER A 303 -12.73 14.26 3.56
C SER A 303 -11.42 14.86 4.05
N PHE A 304 -10.69 14.12 4.88
CA PHE A 304 -9.46 14.54 5.57
C PHE A 304 -8.21 13.95 4.91
N TYR A 305 -7.31 14.83 4.52
CA TYR A 305 -6.02 14.54 3.89
C TYR A 305 -4.86 14.98 4.76
N ILE A 306 -3.74 14.29 4.66
CA ILE A 306 -2.50 14.66 5.33
C ILE A 306 -1.70 15.59 4.39
N LYS A 307 -1.18 16.70 4.91
CA LYS A 307 -0.30 17.61 4.18
C LYS A 307 1.08 16.94 4.01
N GLY A 308 1.58 16.91 2.78
CA GLY A 308 2.93 16.42 2.46
C GLY A 308 3.04 14.91 2.23
N GLN A 309 4.25 14.44 1.88
CA GLN A 309 4.53 13.03 1.67
C GLN A 309 4.72 12.32 3.00
N VAL A 310 4.02 11.19 3.17
CA VAL A 310 4.08 10.37 4.38
C VAL A 310 4.66 9.01 4.00
N PRO A 311 5.85 8.62 4.54
CA PRO A 311 6.48 7.33 4.22
C PRO A 311 5.61 6.10 4.55
N ASP A 312 4.77 6.21 5.57
CA ASP A 312 3.82 5.17 5.99
C ASP A 312 2.40 5.75 6.07
N LEU A 313 1.80 5.96 4.90
CA LEU A 313 0.47 6.56 4.76
C LEU A 313 -0.60 5.72 5.49
N THR A 314 -0.52 4.39 5.43
CA THR A 314 -1.50 3.49 6.02
C THR A 314 -1.57 3.65 7.54
N THR A 315 -0.44 3.62 8.26
CA THR A 315 -0.43 3.85 9.71
C THR A 315 -1.06 5.17 10.06
N LYS A 316 -0.64 6.20 9.33
CA LYS A 316 -1.06 7.57 9.61
C LYS A 316 -2.56 7.67 9.41
N LEU A 317 -3.13 7.09 8.35
CA LEU A 317 -4.58 7.07 8.12
C LEU A 317 -5.35 6.35 9.25
N TYR A 318 -4.85 5.25 9.80
CA TYR A 318 -5.50 4.59 10.95
C TYR A 318 -5.44 5.42 12.23
N HIS A 319 -4.28 5.99 12.54
CA HIS A 319 -4.13 6.89 13.67
C HIS A 319 -5.06 8.10 13.52
N MET A 320 -5.12 8.70 12.31
CA MET A 320 -6.02 9.81 12.00
C MET A 320 -7.49 9.39 12.09
N LYS A 321 -7.87 8.23 11.57
CA LYS A 321 -9.22 7.68 11.73
C LYS A 321 -9.58 7.60 13.21
N GLY A 322 -8.68 7.10 14.06
CA GLY A 322 -8.88 7.04 15.51
C GLY A 322 -9.10 8.41 16.15
N LEU A 323 -8.23 9.39 15.85
CA LEU A 323 -8.36 10.76 16.37
C LEU A 323 -9.66 11.42 15.91
N ILE A 324 -9.97 11.35 14.62
CA ILE A 324 -11.18 11.93 14.02
C ILE A 324 -12.42 11.27 14.59
N THR A 325 -12.43 9.94 14.74
CA THR A 325 -13.53 9.20 15.38
C THR A 325 -13.71 9.63 16.84
N SER A 326 -12.60 9.86 17.57
CA SER A 326 -12.69 10.34 18.95
C SER A 326 -13.23 11.77 19.04
N PHE A 327 -12.84 12.64 18.12
CA PHE A 327 -13.32 14.03 18.05
C PHE A 327 -14.81 14.07 17.69
N PHE A 328 -15.18 13.33 16.64
CA PHE A 328 -16.53 13.17 16.15
C PHE A 328 -17.17 11.91 16.75
N TYR A 329 -17.15 11.78 18.08
CA TYR A 329 -17.59 10.59 18.82
C TYR A 329 -18.94 10.01 18.37
N CYS A 330 -19.84 10.88 17.90
CA CYS A 330 -21.18 10.51 17.49
C CYS A 330 -21.31 10.16 15.99
N TYR A 331 -20.28 10.36 15.17
CA TYR A 331 -20.36 10.26 13.71
C TYR A 331 -19.58 9.09 13.12
N TYR A 332 -19.96 8.68 11.92
CA TYR A 332 -19.35 7.52 11.27
C TYR A 332 -18.14 7.93 10.45
N THR A 333 -16.99 7.35 10.78
CA THR A 333 -15.71 7.64 10.14
C THR A 333 -15.11 6.37 9.55
N VAL A 334 -14.75 6.42 8.27
CA VAL A 334 -14.12 5.34 7.51
C VAL A 334 -12.84 5.84 6.85
N ILE A 335 -12.05 4.94 6.31
CA ILE A 335 -10.96 5.31 5.40
C ILE A 335 -11.34 4.79 4.02
N TYR A 336 -11.23 5.63 3.01
CA TYR A 336 -11.66 5.36 1.65
C TYR A 336 -10.75 6.11 0.67
N ASN A 337 -10.27 5.44 -0.38
CA ASN A 337 -9.35 6.01 -1.40
C ASN A 337 -8.21 6.88 -0.78
N ASP A 338 -7.47 6.30 0.17
CA ASP A 338 -6.28 6.90 0.80
C ASP A 338 -6.51 8.20 1.62
N HIS A 339 -7.75 8.42 2.08
CA HIS A 339 -8.08 9.52 2.99
C HIS A 339 -9.16 9.12 3.99
N VAL A 340 -9.27 9.84 5.10
CA VAL A 340 -10.29 9.59 6.12
C VAL A 340 -11.57 10.33 5.71
N VAL A 341 -12.71 9.64 5.77
CA VAL A 341 -14.02 10.19 5.41
C VAL A 341 -14.97 10.09 6.59
N THR A 342 -15.63 11.19 6.94
CA THR A 342 -16.64 11.23 8.01
C THR A 342 -17.99 11.67 7.44
N LEU A 343 -19.03 10.88 7.72
CA LEU A 343 -20.43 11.22 7.48
C LEU A 343 -21.00 11.91 8.72
N ILE A 344 -21.41 13.17 8.57
CA ILE A 344 -22.05 13.97 9.61
C ILE A 344 -23.52 14.17 9.26
N ASP A 345 -24.39 14.05 10.26
CA ASP A 345 -25.80 14.45 10.20
C ASP A 345 -26.13 15.51 11.27
N LYS A 346 -27.01 16.45 10.91
CA LYS A 346 -27.44 17.56 11.78
C LYS A 346 -28.96 17.63 11.90
N LYS A 347 -29.45 18.02 13.07
CA LYS A 347 -30.89 18.01 13.35
C LYS A 347 -31.60 19.14 12.63
N LYS A 348 -31.06 20.36 12.73
CA LYS A 348 -31.58 21.55 12.05
C LYS A 348 -30.71 21.91 10.85
N LYS A 349 -31.35 22.54 9.86
CA LYS A 349 -30.70 23.03 8.63
C LYS A 349 -29.59 24.06 8.91
N ASP A 350 -29.81 24.92 9.89
CA ASP A 350 -28.91 26.05 10.19
C ASP A 350 -27.88 25.72 11.27
N GLU A 351 -27.82 24.45 11.71
CA GLU A 351 -26.72 24.01 12.57
C GLU A 351 -25.41 24.04 11.78
N PRO A 352 -24.34 24.62 12.36
CA PRO A 352 -23.05 24.62 11.70
C PRO A 352 -22.51 23.20 11.60
N VAL A 353 -21.77 22.90 10.52
CA VAL A 353 -21.19 21.56 10.30
C VAL A 353 -20.27 21.18 11.44
N ILE A 354 -19.41 22.13 11.84
CA ILE A 354 -18.58 22.07 13.05
C ILE A 354 -19.21 22.99 14.09
N ASP A 355 -19.50 22.46 15.27
CA ASP A 355 -20.13 23.27 16.32
C ASP A 355 -19.22 24.43 16.73
N THR A 356 -19.79 25.60 16.98
CA THR A 356 -19.03 26.82 17.29
C THR A 356 -18.14 26.66 18.52
N THR A 357 -18.59 25.90 19.52
CA THR A 357 -17.84 25.58 20.73
C THR A 357 -16.65 24.65 20.49
N LEU A 358 -16.66 23.88 19.40
CA LEU A 358 -15.60 22.94 19.02
C LEU A 358 -14.68 23.49 17.94
N SER A 359 -14.99 24.65 17.36
CA SER A 359 -14.30 25.19 16.19
C SER A 359 -12.80 25.37 16.44
N ASP A 360 -12.40 25.96 17.57
CA ASP A 360 -10.98 26.16 17.90
C ASP A 360 -10.25 24.82 18.07
N SER A 361 -10.85 23.87 18.79
CA SER A 361 -10.29 22.54 18.98
C SER A 361 -10.19 21.74 17.68
N PHE A 362 -11.11 21.97 16.74
CA PHE A 362 -11.09 21.36 15.42
C PHE A 362 -9.94 21.90 14.58
N ILE A 363 -9.78 23.23 14.53
CA ILE A 363 -8.65 23.87 13.85
C ILE A 363 -7.32 23.42 14.47
N GLN A 364 -7.24 23.33 15.79
CA GLN A 364 -6.07 22.82 16.49
C GLN A 364 -5.76 21.36 16.11
N LEU A 365 -6.77 20.47 16.11
CA LEU A 365 -6.62 19.08 15.68
C LEU A 365 -6.06 18.99 14.26
N LEU A 366 -6.56 19.82 13.34
CA LEU A 366 -6.07 19.87 11.96
C LEU A 366 -4.61 20.34 11.91
N SER A 367 -4.27 21.40 12.64
CA SER A 367 -2.91 21.95 12.68
C SER A 367 -1.90 20.95 13.27
N ASP A 368 -2.18 20.42 14.46
CA ASP A 368 -1.28 19.53 15.21
C ASP A 368 -0.97 18.23 14.45
N ASN A 369 -1.90 17.80 13.59
CA ASN A 369 -1.77 16.57 12.81
C ASN A 369 -1.46 16.80 11.33
N GLN A 370 -1.20 18.05 10.93
CA GLN A 370 -0.94 18.45 9.54
C GLN A 370 -2.05 17.98 8.59
N LEU A 371 -3.30 18.11 9.00
CA LEU A 371 -4.45 17.73 8.21
C LEU A 371 -5.03 18.91 7.45
N THR A 372 -5.66 18.59 6.33
CA THR A 372 -6.65 19.43 5.66
C THR A 372 -7.93 18.67 5.51
N VAL A 373 -9.06 19.37 5.56
CA VAL A 373 -10.37 18.78 5.33
C VAL A 373 -11.12 19.56 4.26
N GLY A 374 -11.74 18.83 3.35
CA GLY A 374 -12.75 19.36 2.43
C GLY A 374 -14.15 18.93 2.88
N ILE A 375 -15.13 19.82 2.74
CA ILE A 375 -16.48 19.65 3.27
C ILE A 375 -17.49 19.81 2.12
N SER A 376 -18.37 18.83 1.95
CA SER A 376 -19.42 18.87 0.94
C SER A 376 -20.50 19.92 1.24
N ARG A 377 -21.37 20.18 0.26
CA ARG A 377 -22.67 20.80 0.58
C ARG A 377 -23.54 19.84 1.39
N ARG A 378 -24.55 20.42 2.03
CA ARG A 378 -25.63 19.68 2.67
C ARG A 378 -26.42 18.88 1.66
N PHE A 379 -26.81 17.66 2.03
CA PHE A 379 -27.70 16.80 1.26
C PHE A 379 -28.66 16.04 2.17
N HIS A 380 -29.68 15.42 1.61
CA HIS A 380 -30.79 14.83 2.39
C HIS A 380 -31.02 13.36 2.09
N ASN A 381 -30.65 12.90 0.90
CA ASN A 381 -30.77 11.50 0.53
C ASN A 381 -29.42 10.81 0.75
N ILE A 382 -29.38 9.83 1.64
CA ILE A 382 -28.17 9.07 1.96
C ILE A 382 -27.56 8.38 0.71
N MET A 383 -28.37 8.09 -0.31
CA MET A 383 -27.91 7.51 -1.57
C MET A 383 -27.04 8.47 -2.39
N ASP A 384 -27.12 9.78 -2.14
CA ASP A 384 -26.30 10.77 -2.81
C ASP A 384 -24.87 10.87 -2.21
N ILE A 385 -24.52 10.06 -1.20
CA ILE A 385 -23.21 10.10 -0.53
C ILE A 385 -22.05 10.13 -1.53
N SER A 386 -22.05 9.28 -2.56
CA SER A 386 -20.97 9.23 -3.57
C SER A 386 -20.78 10.58 -4.27
N LYS A 387 -21.88 11.24 -4.66
CA LYS A 387 -21.87 12.55 -5.31
C LYS A 387 -21.35 13.66 -4.39
N PHE A 388 -21.75 13.64 -3.11
CA PHE A 388 -21.31 14.66 -2.14
C PHE A 388 -19.92 14.37 -1.59
N HIS A 389 -19.46 13.13 -1.60
CA HIS A 389 -18.06 12.77 -1.37
C HIS A 389 -17.15 13.40 -2.41
N ILE A 390 -17.48 13.31 -3.71
CA ILE A 390 -16.73 14.01 -4.78
C ILE A 390 -16.62 15.52 -4.48
N GLN A 391 -17.68 16.16 -3.99
CA GLN A 391 -17.62 17.58 -3.62
C GLN A 391 -16.61 17.84 -2.49
N SER A 392 -16.62 17.01 -1.45
CA SER A 392 -15.69 17.16 -0.33
C SER A 392 -14.23 16.97 -0.76
N VAL A 393 -13.96 15.98 -1.62
CA VAL A 393 -12.63 15.73 -2.20
C VAL A 393 -12.18 16.93 -3.02
N LYS A 394 -13.04 17.43 -3.90
CA LYS A 394 -12.73 18.59 -4.76
C LYS A 394 -12.52 19.87 -3.98
N ALA A 395 -13.23 20.07 -2.87
CA ALA A 395 -12.98 21.20 -1.99
C ALA A 395 -11.57 21.12 -1.37
N ALA A 396 -11.12 19.93 -0.94
CA ALA A 396 -9.77 19.75 -0.40
C ALA A 396 -8.68 19.95 -1.48
N GLU A 397 -8.85 19.33 -2.64
CA GLU A 397 -7.92 19.44 -3.77
C GLU A 397 -7.76 20.89 -4.25
N LEU A 398 -8.88 21.59 -4.48
CA LEU A 398 -8.87 22.96 -4.98
C LEU A 398 -8.41 23.95 -3.91
N GLY A 399 -8.75 23.74 -2.64
CA GLY A 399 -8.23 24.54 -1.53
C GLY A 399 -6.70 24.50 -1.48
N PHE A 400 -6.12 23.30 -1.64
CA PHE A 400 -4.67 23.13 -1.72
C PHE A 400 -4.08 23.75 -3.00
N LYS A 401 -4.65 23.47 -4.18
CA LYS A 401 -4.20 23.99 -5.48
C LYS A 401 -4.16 25.53 -5.52
N LEU A 402 -5.16 26.17 -4.92
CA LEU A 402 -5.29 27.62 -4.86
C LEU A 402 -4.46 28.26 -3.71
N ASN A 403 -3.63 27.47 -3.02
CA ASN A 403 -2.78 27.89 -1.90
C ASN A 403 -3.54 28.69 -0.82
N LYS A 404 -4.78 28.31 -0.52
CA LYS A 404 -5.52 28.93 0.59
C LYS A 404 -5.02 28.29 1.89
N GLU A 405 -4.47 29.08 2.80
CA GLU A 405 -3.86 28.55 4.03
C GLU A 405 -4.88 28.02 5.06
N ASN A 406 -6.16 28.36 4.89
CA ASN A 406 -7.22 28.14 5.88
C ASN A 406 -8.07 26.92 5.55
N SER A 407 -7.71 25.76 6.11
CA SER A 407 -8.62 24.61 6.23
C SER A 407 -9.49 24.78 7.49
N PRO A 408 -10.79 24.39 7.53
CA PRO A 408 -11.54 23.58 6.56
C PRO A 408 -11.89 24.28 5.25
N TYR A 409 -11.98 23.50 4.16
CA TYR A 409 -12.39 23.98 2.83
C TYR A 409 -13.85 23.60 2.53
N PHE A 410 -14.73 24.58 2.42
CA PHE A 410 -16.15 24.33 2.11
C PHE A 410 -16.40 24.33 0.61
N TYR A 411 -17.06 23.30 0.08
CA TYR A 411 -17.30 23.18 -1.36
C TYR A 411 -18.04 24.37 -1.98
N ASN A 412 -18.83 25.13 -1.20
CA ASN A 412 -19.46 26.36 -1.69
C ASN A 412 -18.47 27.37 -2.26
N ASP A 413 -17.28 27.46 -1.66
CA ASP A 413 -16.23 28.40 -2.08
C ASP A 413 -15.52 27.92 -3.34
N TYR A 414 -15.54 26.60 -3.58
CA TYR A 414 -14.80 25.93 -4.65
C TYR A 414 -15.66 25.42 -5.82
N ALA A 415 -16.99 25.46 -5.71
CA ALA A 415 -17.89 24.85 -6.71
C ALA A 415 -17.68 25.39 -8.14
N VAL A 416 -17.44 26.70 -8.28
CA VAL A 416 -17.17 27.34 -9.57
C VAL A 416 -15.79 26.91 -10.10
N TYR A 417 -14.78 26.81 -9.24
CA TYR A 417 -13.46 26.31 -9.62
C TYR A 417 -13.52 24.83 -10.04
N HIS A 418 -14.33 24.01 -9.36
CA HIS A 418 -14.54 22.62 -9.76
C HIS A 418 -15.18 22.52 -11.14
N LEU A 419 -16.13 23.39 -11.47
CA LEU A 419 -16.70 23.47 -12.82
C LEU A 419 -15.61 23.75 -13.86
N PHE A 420 -14.75 24.75 -13.61
CA PHE A 420 -13.65 25.09 -14.52
C PHE A 420 -12.62 23.98 -14.64
N ASP A 421 -12.17 23.41 -13.51
CA ASP A 421 -11.20 22.31 -13.46
C ASP A 421 -11.70 21.09 -14.25
N THR A 422 -12.99 20.76 -14.12
CA THR A 422 -13.64 19.68 -14.90
C THR A 422 -13.66 19.98 -16.40
N TYR A 423 -13.89 21.23 -16.78
CA TYR A 423 -13.96 21.63 -18.20
C TYR A 423 -12.59 21.82 -18.84
N SER A 424 -11.55 22.12 -18.04
CA SER A 424 -10.18 22.33 -18.52
C SER A 424 -9.58 21.14 -19.28
N PHE A 425 -10.13 19.93 -19.07
CA PHE A 425 -9.76 18.74 -19.82
C PHE A 425 -10.28 18.72 -21.26
N LYS A 426 -11.27 19.56 -21.60
CA LYS A 426 -11.92 19.60 -22.91
C LYS A 426 -11.46 20.77 -23.78
N GLU A 427 -11.27 21.94 -23.17
CA GLU A 427 -10.97 23.19 -23.88
C GLU A 427 -9.97 24.05 -23.09
N ASN A 428 -9.37 25.03 -23.79
CA ASN A 428 -8.52 26.01 -23.14
C ASN A 428 -9.35 27.04 -22.36
N LEU A 429 -9.24 27.03 -21.03
CA LEU A 429 -9.99 27.95 -20.16
C LEU A 429 -9.66 29.43 -20.41
N GLU A 430 -8.47 29.76 -20.91
CA GLU A 430 -8.10 31.16 -21.21
C GLU A 430 -9.00 31.80 -22.26
N GLU A 431 -9.59 31.01 -23.16
CA GLU A 431 -10.50 31.51 -24.20
C GLU A 431 -11.84 32.04 -23.64
N PHE A 432 -12.17 31.66 -22.40
CA PHE A 432 -13.33 32.16 -21.68
C PHE A 432 -13.03 33.42 -20.85
N CYS A 433 -11.76 33.84 -20.81
CA CYS A 433 -11.39 35.10 -20.16
C CYS A 433 -11.74 36.28 -21.07
N ASP A 434 -12.19 37.36 -20.46
CA ASP A 434 -12.43 38.62 -21.14
C ASP A 434 -11.08 39.16 -21.68
N PRO A 435 -10.96 39.46 -22.99
CA PRO A 435 -9.74 39.98 -23.59
C PRO A 435 -9.20 41.22 -22.88
N LEU A 436 -10.07 42.06 -22.30
CA LEU A 436 -9.69 43.26 -21.58
C LEU A 436 -8.94 42.94 -20.27
N ILE A 437 -9.30 41.84 -19.60
CA ILE A 437 -8.60 41.39 -18.40
C ILE A 437 -7.22 40.83 -18.75
N LEU A 438 -7.11 40.10 -19.86
CA LEU A 438 -5.81 39.64 -20.37
C LEU A 438 -4.92 40.81 -20.78
N GLU A 439 -5.46 41.83 -21.45
CA GLU A 439 -4.75 43.06 -21.80
C GLU A 439 -4.26 43.80 -20.55
N LEU A 440 -5.08 43.89 -19.51
CA LEU A 440 -4.70 44.54 -18.25
C LEU A 440 -3.52 43.84 -17.57
N ILE A 441 -3.53 42.50 -17.55
CA ILE A 441 -2.45 41.69 -16.97
C ILE A 441 -1.16 41.84 -17.77
N ASN A 442 -1.24 41.86 -19.10
CA ASN A 442 -0.08 42.06 -19.96
C ASN A 442 0.51 43.46 -19.77
N ARG A 443 -0.34 44.49 -19.64
CA ARG A 443 0.12 45.84 -19.29
C ARG A 443 0.79 45.92 -17.92
N ASP A 444 0.24 45.25 -16.91
CA ASP A 444 0.86 45.18 -15.59
C ASP A 444 2.28 44.59 -15.66
N LYS A 445 2.48 43.55 -16.49
CA LYS A 445 3.81 42.96 -16.73
C LYS A 445 4.76 43.92 -17.45
N GLU A 446 4.30 44.64 -18.47
CA GLU A 446 5.13 45.56 -19.26
C GLU A 446 5.51 46.84 -18.50
N LYS A 447 4.56 47.40 -17.74
CA LYS A 447 4.70 48.72 -17.09
C LYS A 447 5.04 48.63 -15.60
N GLY A 448 5.08 47.43 -15.02
CA GLY A 448 5.28 47.22 -13.59
C GLY A 448 4.13 47.77 -12.73
N THR A 449 2.92 47.87 -13.30
CA THR A 449 1.73 48.28 -12.55
C THR A 449 1.06 47.09 -11.87
N SER A 450 0.04 47.36 -11.04
CA SER A 450 -0.72 46.32 -10.32
C SER A 450 -2.23 46.52 -10.49
N TYR A 451 -2.66 46.98 -11.66
CA TYR A 451 -4.04 47.36 -11.93
C TYR A 451 -5.00 46.17 -11.95
N ALA A 452 -4.60 45.01 -12.48
CA ALA A 452 -5.41 43.80 -12.45
C ALA A 452 -5.65 43.33 -11.01
N LEU A 453 -4.61 43.38 -10.17
CA LEU A 453 -4.73 43.08 -8.74
C LEU A 453 -5.62 44.09 -8.01
N THR A 454 -5.51 45.39 -8.35
CA THR A 454 -6.39 46.42 -7.80
C THR A 454 -7.85 46.19 -8.18
N LEU A 455 -8.14 45.89 -9.45
CA LEU A 455 -9.50 45.60 -9.91
C LEU A 455 -10.07 44.35 -9.23
N TYR A 456 -9.28 43.29 -9.13
CA TYR A 456 -9.67 42.06 -8.43
C TYR A 456 -10.06 42.35 -6.97
N ASN A 457 -9.17 43.00 -6.21
CA ASN A 457 -9.41 43.30 -4.80
C ASN A 457 -10.59 44.26 -4.61
N TYR A 458 -10.80 45.19 -5.55
CA TYR A 458 -11.96 46.07 -5.53
C TYR A 458 -13.28 45.32 -5.67
N ILE A 459 -13.34 44.38 -6.60
CA ILE A 459 -14.50 43.51 -6.79
C ILE A 459 -14.71 42.59 -5.58
N GLN A 460 -13.66 41.97 -5.04
CA GLN A 460 -13.77 41.10 -3.85
C GLN A 460 -14.20 41.86 -2.59
N ASN A 461 -13.92 43.16 -2.50
CA ASN A 461 -14.37 44.03 -1.42
C ASN A 461 -15.74 44.68 -1.68
N ASN A 462 -16.56 44.12 -2.57
CA ASN A 462 -17.88 44.64 -2.93
C ASN A 462 -17.85 46.10 -3.41
N PHE A 463 -16.85 46.46 -4.20
CA PHE A 463 -16.67 47.81 -4.76
C PHE A 463 -16.46 48.90 -3.70
N ASP A 464 -15.97 48.53 -2.51
CA ASP A 464 -15.65 49.46 -1.43
C ASP A 464 -14.21 49.97 -1.55
N VAL A 465 -14.06 51.21 -2.02
CA VAL A 465 -12.76 51.87 -2.20
C VAL A 465 -11.95 51.92 -0.91
N GLN A 466 -12.61 52.17 0.24
CA GLN A 466 -11.93 52.29 1.51
C GLN A 466 -11.37 50.93 1.94
N LYS A 467 -12.17 49.87 1.88
CA LYS A 467 -11.73 48.51 2.21
C LYS A 467 -10.60 48.05 1.30
N THR A 468 -10.71 48.30 0.00
CA THR A 468 -9.64 47.95 -0.96
C THR A 468 -8.36 48.74 -0.69
N SER A 469 -8.47 50.03 -0.39
CA SER A 469 -7.32 50.88 -0.07
C SER A 469 -6.56 50.37 1.17
N ASN A 470 -7.29 50.00 2.22
CA ASN A 470 -6.74 49.42 3.43
C ASN A 470 -6.10 48.05 3.17
N LEU A 471 -6.79 47.14 2.47
CA LEU A 471 -6.28 45.80 2.14
C LEU A 471 -4.97 45.88 1.34
N MET A 472 -4.88 46.82 0.40
CA MET A 472 -3.70 46.96 -0.46
C MET A 472 -2.62 47.87 0.13
N ASN A 473 -2.81 48.43 1.34
CA ASN A 473 -1.92 49.42 1.96
C ASN A 473 -1.61 50.62 1.05
N VAL A 474 -2.64 51.13 0.34
CA VAL A 474 -2.53 52.28 -0.56
C VAL A 474 -3.46 53.38 -0.06
N HIS A 475 -3.01 54.63 -0.08
CA HIS A 475 -3.84 55.77 0.32
C HIS A 475 -5.14 55.87 -0.52
N TYR A 476 -6.25 56.24 0.13
CA TYR A 476 -7.58 56.32 -0.50
C TYR A 476 -7.59 57.06 -1.85
N ASN A 477 -6.99 58.27 -1.91
CA ASN A 477 -6.94 59.05 -3.16
C ASN A 477 -6.15 58.34 -4.27
N THR A 478 -5.09 57.63 -3.92
CA THR A 478 -4.29 56.85 -4.88
C THR A 478 -5.10 55.66 -5.38
N MET A 479 -5.88 55.00 -4.51
CA MET A 479 -6.78 53.91 -4.92
C MET A 479 -7.84 54.42 -5.92
N LYS A 480 -8.47 55.56 -5.62
CA LYS A 480 -9.45 56.20 -6.52
C LYS A 480 -8.84 56.53 -7.89
N TYR A 481 -7.62 57.07 -7.91
CA TYR A 481 -6.88 57.31 -9.16
C TYR A 481 -6.62 56.02 -9.95
N ARG A 482 -6.17 54.95 -9.27
CA ARG A 482 -5.96 53.64 -9.92
C ARG A 482 -7.24 53.10 -10.54
N LEU A 483 -8.36 53.16 -9.82
CA LEU A 483 -9.66 52.70 -10.31
C LEU A 483 -10.16 53.53 -11.50
N GLN A 484 -9.98 54.85 -11.47
CA GLN A 484 -10.30 55.70 -12.63
C GLN A 484 -9.45 55.30 -13.84
N LYS A 485 -8.13 55.12 -13.65
CA LYS A 485 -7.25 54.68 -14.73
C LYS A 485 -7.64 53.32 -15.29
N ILE A 486 -8.05 52.38 -14.45
CA ILE A 486 -8.55 51.06 -14.88
C ILE A 486 -9.81 51.23 -15.74
N GLN A 487 -10.77 52.04 -15.32
CA GLN A 487 -11.98 52.31 -16.10
C GLN A 487 -11.67 52.98 -17.45
N ASP A 488 -10.74 53.94 -17.46
CA ASP A 488 -10.31 54.61 -18.70
C ASP A 488 -9.63 53.63 -19.67
N ILE A 489 -8.80 52.72 -19.14
CA ILE A 489 -8.07 51.71 -19.92
C ILE A 489 -9.03 50.68 -20.51
N LEU A 490 -9.90 50.11 -19.68
CA LEU A 490 -10.77 49.01 -20.08
C LEU A 490 -12.05 49.49 -20.79
N LYS A 491 -12.42 50.76 -20.63
CA LYS A 491 -13.68 51.33 -21.12
C LYS A 491 -14.92 50.51 -20.71
N ILE A 492 -14.87 49.94 -19.50
CA ILE A 492 -15.94 49.10 -18.94
C ILE A 492 -16.83 49.88 -17.98
N ASP A 493 -18.10 49.51 -17.93
CA ASP A 493 -19.03 49.95 -16.89
C ASP A 493 -19.08 48.92 -15.77
N LEU A 494 -18.53 49.26 -14.61
CA LEU A 494 -18.55 48.41 -13.41
C LEU A 494 -19.92 48.37 -12.73
N ASN A 495 -20.91 49.15 -13.18
CA ASN A 495 -22.30 49.02 -12.73
C ASN A 495 -23.09 47.96 -13.53
N ASN A 496 -22.54 47.48 -14.65
CA ASN A 496 -23.16 46.43 -15.45
C ASN A 496 -22.89 45.06 -14.84
N SER A 497 -23.96 44.36 -14.43
CA SER A 497 -23.87 43.05 -13.77
C SER A 497 -23.21 41.98 -14.65
N ASN A 498 -23.45 42.01 -15.96
CA ASN A 498 -22.87 41.03 -16.89
C ASN A 498 -21.37 41.29 -17.06
N THR A 499 -20.96 42.55 -17.21
CA THR A 499 -19.55 42.94 -17.26
C THR A 499 -18.81 42.48 -16.00
N VAL A 500 -19.36 42.79 -14.83
CA VAL A 500 -18.80 42.34 -13.54
C VAL A 500 -18.72 40.81 -13.46
N PHE A 501 -19.73 40.10 -13.94
CA PHE A 501 -19.75 38.64 -13.95
C PHE A 501 -18.63 38.08 -14.84
N HIS A 502 -18.50 38.54 -16.10
CA HIS A 502 -17.43 38.12 -17.01
C HIS A 502 -16.03 38.39 -16.45
N ILE A 503 -15.83 39.55 -15.81
CA ILE A 503 -14.57 39.88 -15.14
C ILE A 503 -14.29 38.92 -13.99
N ASN A 504 -15.29 38.60 -13.17
CA ASN A 504 -15.15 37.64 -12.07
C ASN A 504 -14.81 36.23 -12.58
N ILE A 505 -15.46 35.76 -13.64
CA ILE A 505 -15.15 34.48 -14.29
C ILE A 505 -13.69 34.46 -14.74
N SER A 506 -13.26 35.51 -15.44
CA SER A 506 -11.87 35.65 -15.92
C SER A 506 -10.87 35.56 -14.78
N PHE A 507 -11.07 36.33 -13.70
CA PHE A 507 -10.16 36.28 -12.55
C PHE A 507 -10.11 34.91 -11.88
N ARG A 508 -11.24 34.22 -11.73
CA ARG A 508 -11.28 32.87 -11.13
C ARG A 508 -10.59 31.82 -12.00
N ILE A 509 -10.76 31.90 -13.32
CA ILE A 509 -10.04 31.04 -14.27
C ILE A 509 -8.53 31.28 -14.14
N LEU A 510 -8.11 32.54 -14.17
CA LEU A 510 -6.70 32.90 -14.09
C LEU A 510 -6.06 32.54 -12.74
N GLU A 511 -6.82 32.61 -11.65
CA GLU A 511 -6.41 32.12 -10.33
C GLU A 511 -6.21 30.60 -10.35
N LEU A 512 -7.14 29.85 -10.96
CA LEU A 512 -7.04 28.39 -11.09
C LEU A 512 -5.85 27.94 -11.95
N LEU A 513 -5.57 28.67 -13.03
CA LEU A 513 -4.43 28.43 -13.93
C LEU A 513 -3.09 28.88 -13.32
N GLY A 514 -3.11 29.59 -12.20
CA GLY A 514 -1.90 30.06 -11.51
C GLY A 514 -1.25 31.29 -12.13
N TYR A 515 -1.89 31.96 -13.08
CA TYR A 515 -1.40 33.20 -13.70
C TYR A 515 -1.35 34.37 -12.73
N VAL A 516 -2.20 34.34 -11.70
CA VAL A 516 -2.28 35.41 -10.72
C VAL A 516 -2.17 34.80 -9.33
N LYS A 517 -1.03 35.04 -8.66
CA LYS A 517 -0.93 34.88 -7.20
C LYS A 517 -1.67 36.05 -6.56
N LEU A 518 -2.99 36.00 -6.58
CA LEU A 518 -3.87 36.92 -5.85
C LEU A 518 -3.70 36.60 -4.36
N LYS A 519 -2.67 37.16 -3.74
CA LYS A 519 -2.47 37.06 -2.29
C LYS A 519 -3.68 37.69 -1.60
N LEU A 520 -4.56 36.86 -1.08
CA LEU A 520 -5.42 37.24 0.04
C LEU A 520 -4.51 37.29 1.26
N HIS A 521 -4.37 38.48 1.84
CA HIS A 521 -3.82 38.63 3.19
C HIS A 521 -4.94 38.51 4.21
#